data_AF-A0A7Y5HE27-F1
#
_entry.id   AF-A0A7Y5HE27-F1
#
_cell.length_a   1.000
_cell.length_b   1.000
_cell.length_c   1.000
_cell.angle_alpha   90.00
_cell.angle_beta   90.00
_cell.angle_gamma   90.00
#
_symmetry.space_group_name_H-M   'P 1'
#
loop_
_entity.id
_entity.type
_entity.pdbx_description
1 polymer ?
#
loop_
_entity_poly.entity_id
_entity_poly.type
_entity_poly.pdbx_seq_one_letter_code
_entity_poly.pdbx_strand_id
1 'polypeptide(L)'
;MIVALAWAALAGEDPGAPGGASPAAEALRVFETKCIECHGPEVRKPKGGFGYVTDLVALAGDPALVVPGKPDKSEVYLRLVTEDPKERMPPAKAREGGLTPGQIEQVRRWIEAGALPPPPRGGATTGGHRHDEAPSGAARLGRWLGRFHPVVVHFPIALLLCAVLVELAGATLKRTGYDSIVTFCLVVGSVGAVASAGLGWLAAESEPTSGGTLLAHRWLGIASALVAVAAASWRVAAVRKSAPLGLGFRLLLASAALLTAVAGHFGAMLVHGTDHFAW
;
A
#
# COMPACT_ATOMS: atom_id res chain seq x y z
N MET A 1 -57.67 0.67 27.90
CA MET A 1 -57.18 -0.49 28.67
C MET A 1 -56.92 -1.63 27.70
N ILE A 2 -55.64 -2.09 27.63
CA ILE A 2 -55.22 -3.49 27.39
C ILE A 2 -55.48 -4.03 25.96
N VAL A 3 -54.59 -4.70 25.21
CA VAL A 3 -53.16 -5.10 25.23
C VAL A 3 -52.90 -5.54 23.77
N ALA A 4 -51.80 -5.11 23.14
CA ALA A 4 -51.32 -5.69 21.89
C ALA A 4 -50.20 -6.69 22.23
N LEU A 5 -50.44 -7.93 21.85
CA LEU A 5 -49.60 -9.10 22.12
C LEU A 5 -48.29 -9.06 21.33
N ALA A 6 -47.21 -9.26 22.08
CA ALA A 6 -46.08 -10.15 21.79
C ALA A 6 -45.83 -10.55 20.33
N TRP A 7 -44.72 -10.05 19.78
CA TRP A 7 -43.84 -10.79 18.88
C TRP A 7 -42.40 -10.57 19.36
N ALA A 8 -41.98 -11.42 20.31
CA ALA A 8 -40.61 -11.51 20.79
C ALA A 8 -40.10 -12.91 20.49
N ALA A 9 -39.31 -13.03 19.42
CA ALA A 9 -38.24 -14.03 19.26
C ALA A 9 -37.64 -13.86 17.86
N LEU A 10 -36.38 -13.45 17.84
CA LEU A 10 -35.37 -13.45 16.75
C LEU A 10 -34.60 -12.11 16.66
N ALA A 11 -34.33 -11.47 17.80
CA ALA A 11 -33.26 -10.50 17.88
C ALA A 11 -31.94 -11.28 18.04
N GLY A 12 -31.26 -11.54 16.91
CA GLY A 12 -29.81 -11.67 16.94
C GLY A 12 -29.25 -10.34 17.46
N GLU A 13 -28.38 -10.41 18.47
CA GLU A 13 -27.77 -9.23 19.07
C GLU A 13 -27.05 -8.40 17.99
N ASP A 14 -27.44 -7.12 17.93
CA ASP A 14 -26.90 -6.10 17.06
C ASP A 14 -25.44 -5.82 17.47
N PRO A 15 -24.42 -6.08 16.63
CA PRO A 15 -23.00 -5.94 17.03
C PRO A 15 -22.53 -4.48 17.13
N GLY A 16 -23.46 -3.51 17.14
CA GLY A 16 -23.19 -2.08 17.03
C GLY A 16 -23.69 -1.22 18.20
N ALA A 17 -23.85 -1.75 19.40
CA ALA A 17 -24.27 -0.92 20.55
C ALA A 17 -23.16 0.09 20.96
N PRO A 18 -23.48 1.40 21.10
CA PRO A 18 -22.50 2.42 21.44
C PRO A 18 -22.23 2.43 22.95
N GLY A 19 -21.08 1.91 23.35
CA GLY A 19 -20.63 1.92 24.76
C GLY A 19 -19.41 1.05 25.06
N GLY A 20 -19.09 0.08 24.20
CA GLY A 20 -17.88 -0.74 24.27
C GLY A 20 -16.94 -0.48 23.09
N ALA A 21 -15.63 -0.60 23.30
CA ALA A 21 -14.69 -0.64 22.18
C ALA A 21 -14.97 -1.92 21.34
N SER A 22 -14.84 -1.84 20.01
CA SER A 22 -15.02 -3.03 19.18
C SER A 22 -14.00 -4.13 19.56
N PRO A 23 -14.32 -5.42 19.38
CA PRO A 23 -13.38 -6.51 19.70
C PRO A 23 -12.00 -6.31 19.08
N ALA A 24 -11.97 -5.79 17.85
CA ALA A 24 -10.73 -5.43 17.14
C ALA A 24 -9.96 -4.29 17.82
N ALA A 25 -10.65 -3.24 18.28
CA ALA A 25 -10.01 -2.15 19.01
C ALA A 25 -9.49 -2.59 20.39
N GLU A 26 -10.16 -3.55 21.04
CA GLU A 26 -9.71 -4.15 22.29
C GLU A 26 -8.45 -5.00 22.09
N ALA A 27 -8.47 -5.92 21.12
CA ALA A 27 -7.31 -6.77 20.79
C ALA A 27 -6.11 -5.94 20.34
N LEU A 28 -6.32 -4.90 19.51
CA LEU A 28 -5.24 -4.01 19.09
C LEU A 28 -4.53 -3.36 20.28
N ARG A 29 -5.27 -2.87 21.28
CA ARG A 29 -4.67 -2.31 22.51
C ARG A 29 -3.81 -3.33 23.26
N VAL A 30 -4.23 -4.60 23.27
CA VAL A 30 -3.41 -5.67 23.86
C VAL A 30 -2.12 -5.85 23.07
N PHE A 31 -2.18 -5.91 21.75
CA PHE A 31 -0.99 -6.09 20.90
C PHE A 31 -0.02 -4.90 20.97
N GLU A 32 -0.53 -3.67 20.96
CA GLU A 32 0.26 -2.44 21.11
C GLU A 32 0.98 -2.40 22.46
N THR A 33 0.35 -2.90 23.53
CA THR A 33 0.92 -2.82 24.88
C THR A 33 1.77 -4.02 25.28
N LYS A 34 1.50 -5.21 24.76
CA LYS A 34 2.13 -6.47 25.20
C LYS A 34 3.03 -7.13 24.16
N CYS A 35 2.88 -6.79 22.88
CA CYS A 35 3.49 -7.58 21.79
C CYS A 35 4.43 -6.77 20.89
N ILE A 36 4.21 -5.45 20.77
CA ILE A 36 4.89 -4.61 19.77
C ILE A 36 6.42 -4.57 19.91
N GLU A 37 6.95 -4.72 21.13
CA GLU A 37 8.40 -4.67 21.38
C GLU A 37 9.17 -5.78 20.64
N CYS A 38 8.55 -6.94 20.44
CA CYS A 38 9.18 -8.10 19.79
C CYS A 38 8.58 -8.45 18.42
N HIS A 39 7.33 -8.04 18.16
CA HIS A 39 6.56 -8.39 16.96
C HIS A 39 5.99 -7.16 16.22
N GLY A 40 6.42 -5.95 16.58
CA GLY A 40 5.99 -4.71 15.94
C GLY A 40 6.77 -4.36 14.66
N PRO A 41 6.26 -3.39 13.89
CA PRO A 41 6.81 -3.01 12.57
C PRO A 41 8.23 -2.45 12.64
N GLU A 42 8.58 -1.81 13.76
CA GLU A 42 9.89 -1.17 13.96
C GLU A 42 10.97 -2.16 14.44
N VAL A 43 10.62 -3.44 14.66
CA VAL A 43 11.56 -4.43 15.18
C VAL A 43 12.39 -5.02 14.04
N ARG A 44 13.68 -4.67 13.96
CA ARG A 44 14.61 -5.13 12.90
C ARG A 44 14.69 -6.65 12.73
N LYS A 45 14.54 -7.41 13.81
CA LYS A 45 14.58 -8.89 13.81
C LYS A 45 13.43 -9.43 14.66
N PRO A 46 12.20 -9.43 14.14
CA PRO A 46 11.05 -9.79 14.94
C PRO A 46 11.09 -11.27 15.32
N LYS A 47 10.61 -11.59 16.51
CA LYS A 47 10.57 -12.97 16.99
C LYS A 47 9.48 -13.74 16.25
N GLY A 48 9.70 -15.03 16.02
CA GLY A 48 8.75 -15.85 15.25
C GLY A 48 8.63 -15.51 13.76
N GLY A 49 9.47 -14.60 13.24
CA GLY A 49 9.51 -14.29 11.80
C GLY A 49 8.42 -13.34 11.32
N PHE A 50 7.64 -12.71 12.20
CA PHE A 50 6.60 -11.76 11.83
C PHE A 50 6.66 -10.47 12.68
N GLY A 51 6.64 -9.32 12.00
CA GLY A 51 6.80 -7.98 12.59
C GLY A 51 5.59 -7.07 12.38
N TYR A 52 4.39 -7.62 12.26
CA TYR A 52 3.19 -6.85 11.90
C TYR A 52 2.04 -7.08 12.88
N VAL A 53 2.33 -7.36 14.15
CA VAL A 53 1.30 -7.75 15.16
C VAL A 53 0.19 -6.72 15.37
N THR A 54 0.45 -5.44 15.08
CA THR A 54 -0.53 -4.34 15.19
C THR A 54 -1.29 -4.07 13.90
N ASP A 55 -0.88 -4.64 12.77
CA ASP A 55 -1.65 -4.64 11.53
C ASP A 55 -2.61 -5.83 11.57
N LEU A 56 -3.82 -5.61 12.09
CA LEU A 56 -4.81 -6.67 12.23
C LEU A 56 -5.23 -7.29 10.88
N VAL A 57 -5.11 -6.55 9.77
CA VAL A 57 -5.44 -7.08 8.44
C VAL A 57 -4.36 -8.06 8.00
N ALA A 58 -3.08 -7.68 8.12
CA ALA A 58 -1.97 -8.57 7.81
C ALA A 58 -1.95 -9.80 8.74
N LEU A 59 -2.18 -9.60 10.04
CA LEU A 59 -2.20 -10.66 11.03
C LEU A 59 -3.35 -11.66 10.80
N ALA A 60 -4.55 -11.19 10.50
CA ALA A 60 -5.69 -12.05 10.17
C ALA A 60 -5.56 -12.72 8.79
N GLY A 61 -4.74 -12.16 7.91
CA GLY A 61 -4.43 -12.70 6.58
C GLY A 61 -3.43 -13.86 6.59
N ASP A 62 -2.70 -14.07 7.69
CA ASP A 62 -1.78 -15.19 7.84
C ASP A 62 -2.47 -16.39 8.55
N PRO A 63 -2.85 -17.45 7.80
CA PRO A 63 -3.56 -18.60 8.36
C PRO A 63 -2.69 -19.45 9.29
N ALA A 64 -1.36 -19.27 9.29
CA ALA A 64 -0.48 -19.92 10.26
C ALA A 64 -0.54 -19.24 11.64
N LEU A 65 -0.97 -17.98 11.70
CA LEU A 65 -1.06 -17.19 12.94
C LEU A 65 -2.49 -17.08 13.45
N VAL A 66 -3.45 -16.78 12.56
CA VAL A 66 -4.85 -16.56 12.90
C VAL A 66 -5.76 -17.31 11.94
N VAL A 67 -6.68 -18.08 12.50
CA VAL A 67 -7.79 -18.69 11.76
C VAL A 67 -9.08 -17.98 12.19
N PRO A 68 -9.62 -17.08 11.35
CA PRO A 68 -10.83 -16.32 11.67
C PRO A 68 -11.98 -17.22 12.15
N GLY A 69 -12.59 -16.84 13.28
CA GLY A 69 -13.67 -17.57 13.93
C GLY A 69 -13.23 -18.80 14.74
N LYS A 70 -11.94 -19.16 14.79
CA LYS A 70 -11.44 -20.38 15.44
C LYS A 70 -10.21 -20.11 16.32
N PRO A 71 -10.39 -19.61 17.56
CA PRO A 71 -9.29 -19.34 18.48
C PRO A 71 -8.46 -20.59 18.79
N ASP A 72 -9.12 -21.72 18.94
CA ASP A 72 -8.53 -23.05 19.19
C ASP A 72 -7.61 -23.54 18.06
N LYS A 73 -7.71 -22.93 16.87
CA LYS A 73 -6.84 -23.21 15.71
C LYS A 73 -5.91 -22.06 15.36
N SER A 74 -5.92 -20.99 16.15
CA SER A 74 -5.12 -19.80 15.92
C SER A 74 -3.87 -19.84 16.79
N GLU A 75 -2.70 -19.94 16.16
CA GLU A 75 -1.42 -20.04 16.86
C GLU A 75 -1.23 -18.88 17.84
N VAL A 76 -1.63 -17.66 17.46
CA VAL A 76 -1.59 -16.48 18.34
C VAL A 76 -2.30 -16.76 19.66
N TYR A 77 -3.51 -17.34 19.64
CA TYR A 77 -4.26 -17.63 20.85
C TYR A 77 -3.65 -18.79 21.64
N LEU A 78 -3.22 -19.86 20.97
CA LEU A 78 -2.57 -21.01 21.59
C LEU A 78 -1.32 -20.59 22.39
N ARG A 79 -0.54 -19.63 21.90
CA ARG A 79 0.61 -19.08 22.63
C ARG A 79 0.24 -18.29 23.88
N LEU A 80 -0.96 -17.71 23.95
CA LEU A 80 -1.42 -16.96 25.12
C LEU A 80 -1.87 -17.89 26.25
N VAL A 81 -2.47 -19.05 25.91
CA VAL A 81 -3.09 -19.96 26.89
C VAL A 81 -2.22 -21.17 27.26
N THR A 82 -1.12 -21.42 26.54
CA THR A 82 -0.23 -22.54 26.85
C THR A 82 0.39 -22.42 28.25
N GLU A 83 0.56 -23.56 28.91
CA GLU A 83 1.28 -23.69 30.18
C GLU A 83 2.79 -23.83 30.01
N ASP A 84 3.27 -24.17 28.80
CA ASP A 84 4.70 -24.32 28.53
C ASP A 84 5.40 -22.95 28.58
N PRO A 85 6.33 -22.71 29.53
CA PRO A 85 7.03 -21.44 29.67
C PRO A 85 7.88 -21.05 28.45
N LYS A 86 8.29 -22.02 27.61
CA LYS A 86 9.11 -21.77 26.41
C LYS A 86 8.27 -21.32 25.22
N GLU A 87 7.04 -21.81 25.13
CA GLU A 87 6.13 -21.52 24.03
C GLU A 87 5.19 -20.34 24.35
N ARG A 88 5.00 -20.04 25.65
CA ARG A 88 4.13 -18.97 26.13
C ARG A 88 4.59 -17.60 25.64
N MET A 89 3.63 -16.83 25.11
CA MET A 89 3.82 -15.44 24.73
C MET A 89 2.89 -14.53 25.53
N PRO A 90 3.38 -13.37 26.01
CA PRO A 90 4.77 -12.95 26.09
C PRO A 90 5.61 -13.87 26.99
N PRO A 91 6.93 -14.00 26.73
CA PRO A 91 7.81 -14.77 27.59
C PRO A 91 7.89 -14.15 28.99
N ALA A 92 8.19 -14.95 30.01
CA ALA A 92 8.26 -14.47 31.41
C ALA A 92 9.23 -13.30 31.64
N LYS A 93 10.23 -13.14 30.75
CA LYS A 93 11.21 -12.05 30.77
C LYS A 93 10.79 -10.79 30.00
N ALA A 94 9.59 -10.76 29.41
CA ALA A 94 9.10 -9.60 28.70
C ALA A 94 8.94 -8.41 29.66
N ARG A 95 9.37 -7.23 29.23
CA ARG A 95 9.36 -6.01 30.05
C ARG A 95 7.96 -5.64 30.54
N GLU A 96 6.96 -5.84 29.69
CA GLU A 96 5.55 -5.54 29.97
C GLU A 96 4.84 -6.66 30.75
N GLY A 97 5.52 -7.77 31.05
CA GLY A 97 4.97 -8.92 31.75
C GLY A 97 3.93 -9.70 30.95
N GLY A 98 3.34 -10.72 31.60
CA GLY A 98 2.29 -11.56 31.00
C GLY A 98 0.96 -10.83 30.80
N LEU A 99 0.04 -11.46 30.05
CA LEU A 99 -1.33 -10.98 29.89
C LEU A 99 -2.17 -11.31 31.13
N THR A 100 -3.14 -10.45 31.42
CA THR A 100 -4.23 -10.78 32.34
C THR A 100 -5.28 -11.67 31.66
N PRO A 101 -6.11 -12.42 32.40
CA PRO A 101 -7.20 -13.20 31.81
C PRO A 101 -8.14 -12.36 30.93
N GLY A 102 -8.40 -11.10 31.32
CA GLY A 102 -9.20 -10.16 30.53
C GLY A 102 -8.56 -9.80 29.19
N GLN A 103 -7.24 -9.67 29.13
CA GLN A 103 -6.51 -9.37 27.89
C GLN A 103 -6.48 -10.58 26.94
N ILE A 104 -6.30 -11.79 27.48
CA ILE A 104 -6.41 -13.03 26.70
C ILE A 104 -7.80 -13.15 26.09
N GLU A 105 -8.82 -12.82 26.89
CA GLU A 105 -10.21 -12.86 26.47
C GLU A 105 -10.57 -11.81 25.40
N GLN A 106 -9.94 -10.63 25.42
CA GLN A 106 -10.07 -9.63 24.36
C GLN A 106 -9.53 -10.14 23.02
N VAL A 107 -8.38 -10.82 23.03
CA VAL A 107 -7.81 -11.45 21.83
C VAL A 107 -8.69 -12.59 21.33
N ARG A 108 -9.20 -13.45 22.24
CA ARG A 108 -10.12 -14.55 21.90
C ARG A 108 -11.36 -14.01 21.17
N ARG A 109 -12.02 -13.01 21.73
CA ARG A 109 -13.25 -12.43 21.18
C ARG A 109 -13.04 -11.79 19.81
N TRP A 110 -11.89 -11.16 19.60
CA TRP A 110 -11.55 -10.63 18.28
C TRP A 110 -11.43 -11.73 17.23
N ILE A 111 -10.75 -12.84 17.55
CA ILE A 111 -10.63 -13.98 16.63
C ILE A 111 -12.00 -14.60 16.35
N GLU A 112 -12.84 -14.79 17.38
CA GLU A 112 -14.21 -15.33 17.25
C GLU A 112 -15.11 -14.43 16.40
N ALA A 113 -14.97 -13.12 16.53
CA ALA A 113 -15.67 -12.13 15.71
C ALA A 113 -15.16 -12.07 14.26
N GLY A 114 -14.34 -13.03 13.83
CA GLY A 114 -13.83 -13.13 12.46
C GLY A 114 -12.54 -12.37 12.20
N ALA A 115 -11.81 -12.00 13.25
CA ALA A 115 -10.51 -11.30 13.17
C ALA A 115 -10.55 -10.03 12.28
N LEU A 116 -11.69 -9.32 12.29
CA LEU A 116 -11.89 -8.14 11.47
C LEU A 116 -11.03 -6.96 11.96
N PRO A 117 -10.56 -6.06 11.07
CA PRO A 117 -9.94 -4.81 11.49
C PRO A 117 -10.95 -3.92 12.25
N PRO A 118 -10.49 -3.02 13.13
CA PRO A 118 -11.39 -2.06 13.76
C PRO A 118 -12.07 -1.21 12.67
N PRO A 119 -13.34 -0.84 12.85
CA PRO A 119 -13.97 0.11 11.95
C PRO A 119 -13.10 1.38 11.89
N PRO A 120 -13.05 2.08 10.73
CA PRO A 120 -12.32 3.33 10.63
C PRO A 120 -12.75 4.23 11.78
N ARG A 121 -11.80 4.79 12.53
CA ARG A 121 -12.12 5.66 13.67
C ARG A 121 -12.79 6.92 13.12
N GLY A 122 -14.12 6.89 13.05
CA GLY A 122 -14.94 8.03 12.67
C GLY A 122 -14.89 9.06 13.78
N GLY A 123 -14.48 10.28 13.44
CA GLY A 123 -14.74 11.44 14.27
C GLY A 123 -16.24 11.56 14.55
N ALA A 124 -16.59 11.88 15.80
CA ALA A 124 -17.90 12.41 16.14
C ALA A 124 -18.19 13.64 15.22
N THR A 125 -19.37 13.86 14.66
CA THR A 125 -20.68 13.90 15.31
C THR A 125 -21.83 13.65 14.32
N THR A 126 -22.92 13.14 14.88
CA THR A 126 -24.34 13.19 14.47
C THR A 126 -24.72 14.05 13.24
N GLY A 127 -25.38 13.42 12.28
CA GLY A 127 -26.14 14.12 11.25
C GLY A 127 -26.95 13.23 10.31
N GLY A 128 -27.95 12.51 10.84
CA GLY A 128 -29.17 12.09 10.14
C GLY A 128 -29.02 11.12 8.95
N HIS A 129 -29.79 10.03 9.00
CA HIS A 129 -30.15 9.25 7.82
C HIS A 129 -30.58 10.18 6.67
N ARG A 130 -29.78 10.24 5.61
CA ARG A 130 -30.26 10.53 4.27
C ARG A 130 -29.80 9.40 3.35
N HIS A 131 -30.79 8.88 2.64
CA HIS A 131 -30.68 7.91 1.58
C HIS A 131 -29.43 8.09 0.72
N ASP A 132 -28.70 6.98 0.53
CA ASP A 132 -27.96 6.60 -0.67
C ASP A 132 -27.69 7.72 -1.69
N GLU A 133 -26.74 8.62 -1.41
CA GLU A 133 -26.00 9.26 -2.49
C GLU A 133 -24.91 8.30 -2.93
N ALA A 134 -25.22 7.53 -3.97
CA ALA A 134 -24.25 6.70 -4.66
C ALA A 134 -22.96 7.53 -4.86
N PRO A 135 -21.78 7.03 -4.45
CA PRO A 135 -20.55 7.82 -4.40
C PRO A 135 -20.42 8.60 -5.70
N SER A 136 -20.22 9.92 -5.61
CA SER A 136 -20.12 10.79 -6.79
C SER A 136 -19.25 10.12 -7.85
N GLY A 137 -19.55 10.30 -9.14
CA GLY A 137 -18.77 9.66 -10.21
C GLY A 137 -17.26 9.80 -9.98
N ALA A 138 -16.84 10.95 -9.42
CA ALA A 138 -15.50 11.24 -8.95
C ALA A 138 -14.97 10.30 -7.84
N ALA A 139 -15.75 10.00 -6.80
CA ALA A 139 -15.34 9.09 -5.72
C ALA A 139 -15.23 7.62 -6.18
N ARG A 140 -16.11 7.18 -7.11
CA ARG A 140 -15.97 5.87 -7.76
C ARG A 140 -14.77 5.81 -8.68
N LEU A 141 -14.57 6.86 -9.47
CA LEU A 141 -13.42 6.99 -10.35
C LEU A 141 -12.12 7.01 -9.55
N GLY A 142 -12.04 7.74 -8.44
CA GLY A 142 -10.85 7.80 -7.59
C GLY A 142 -10.45 6.43 -7.03
N ARG A 143 -11.41 5.63 -6.53
CA ARG A 143 -11.13 4.27 -6.06
C ARG A 143 -10.73 3.32 -7.20
N TRP A 144 -11.36 3.45 -8.36
CA TRP A 144 -10.99 2.68 -9.55
C TRP A 144 -9.57 3.03 -10.02
N LEU A 145 -9.25 4.32 -10.11
CA LEU A 145 -7.94 4.84 -10.53
C LEU A 145 -6.83 4.44 -9.56
N GLY A 146 -7.12 4.40 -8.26
CA GLY A 146 -6.20 3.89 -7.23
C GLY A 146 -5.81 2.43 -7.44
N ARG A 147 -6.72 1.58 -7.96
CA ARG A 147 -6.42 0.16 -8.23
C ARG A 147 -5.59 -0.07 -9.49
N PHE A 148 -5.67 0.85 -10.45
CA PHE A 148 -4.81 0.86 -11.65
C PHE A 148 -3.54 1.69 -11.46
N HIS A 149 -3.38 2.38 -10.32
CA HIS A 149 -2.23 3.22 -10.01
C HIS A 149 -0.88 2.50 -10.22
N PRO A 150 -0.69 1.23 -9.83
CA PRO A 150 0.56 0.52 -10.12
C PRO A 150 0.79 0.39 -11.64
N VAL A 151 -0.24 0.08 -12.43
CA VAL A 151 -0.11 -0.06 -13.89
C VAL A 151 0.21 1.27 -14.55
N VAL A 152 -0.50 2.33 -14.18
CA VAL A 152 -0.33 3.67 -14.78
C VAL A 152 1.03 4.28 -14.43
N VAL A 153 1.55 4.01 -13.23
CA VAL A 153 2.84 4.55 -12.75
C VAL A 153 4.03 3.73 -13.25
N HIS A 154 3.89 2.40 -13.44
CA HIS A 154 5.00 1.54 -13.90
C HIS A 154 5.10 1.44 -15.43
N PHE A 155 4.02 1.75 -16.16
CA PHE A 155 3.99 1.67 -17.62
C PHE A 155 5.00 2.61 -18.32
N PRO A 156 5.21 3.88 -17.88
CA PRO A 156 6.24 4.74 -18.45
C PRO A 156 7.65 4.17 -18.31
N ILE A 157 7.97 3.55 -17.17
CA ILE A 157 9.30 2.95 -16.90
C ILE A 157 9.59 1.89 -17.96
N ALA A 158 8.66 0.95 -18.17
CA ALA A 158 8.83 -0.14 -19.12
C ALA A 158 8.99 0.38 -20.57
N LEU A 159 8.19 1.37 -20.98
CA LEU A 159 8.25 1.93 -22.33
C LEU A 159 9.55 2.71 -22.59
N LEU A 160 10.01 3.52 -21.63
CA LEU A 160 11.24 4.28 -21.76
C LEU A 160 12.48 3.36 -21.77
N LEU A 161 12.49 2.31 -20.95
CA LEU A 161 13.53 1.29 -20.98
C LEU A 161 13.54 0.54 -22.31
N CYS A 162 12.37 0.15 -22.82
CA CYS A 162 12.25 -0.48 -24.14
C CYS A 162 12.79 0.44 -25.25
N ALA A 163 12.44 1.74 -25.23
CA ALA A 163 12.94 2.72 -26.19
C ALA A 163 14.48 2.82 -26.16
N VAL A 164 15.10 2.83 -24.97
CA VAL A 164 16.57 2.80 -24.83
C VAL A 164 17.16 1.54 -25.45
N LEU A 165 16.64 0.36 -25.09
CA LEU A 165 17.17 -0.92 -25.56
C LEU A 165 17.08 -1.04 -27.08
N VAL A 166 15.94 -0.65 -27.66
CA VAL A 166 15.72 -0.72 -29.11
C VAL A 166 16.59 0.30 -29.86
N GLU A 167 16.75 1.52 -29.34
CA GLU A 167 17.64 2.55 -29.94
C GLU A 167 19.11 2.10 -29.90
N LEU A 168 19.56 1.54 -28.78
CA LEU A 168 20.93 1.02 -28.65
C LEU A 168 21.16 -0.21 -29.53
N ALA A 169 20.19 -1.13 -29.60
CA ALA A 169 20.26 -2.28 -30.49
C ALA A 169 20.28 -1.84 -31.97
N GLY A 170 19.45 -0.87 -32.36
CA GLY A 170 19.46 -0.29 -33.71
C GLY A 170 20.80 0.34 -34.07
N ALA A 171 21.39 1.10 -33.14
CA ALA A 171 22.69 1.74 -33.33
C ALA A 171 23.86 0.75 -33.40
N THR A 172 23.87 -0.28 -32.54
CA THR A 172 24.94 -1.29 -32.47
C THR A 172 24.86 -2.32 -33.59
N LEU A 173 23.66 -2.80 -33.90
CA LEU A 173 23.43 -3.80 -34.96
C LEU A 173 23.35 -3.16 -36.35
N LYS A 174 23.46 -1.82 -36.46
CA LYS A 174 23.31 -1.05 -37.70
C LYS A 174 22.04 -1.40 -38.49
N ARG A 175 20.96 -1.76 -37.78
CA ARG A 175 19.67 -2.10 -38.37
C ARG A 175 18.75 -0.90 -38.35
N THR A 176 18.30 -0.48 -39.52
CA THR A 176 17.28 0.55 -39.72
C THR A 176 15.92 -0.15 -39.82
N GLY A 177 14.89 0.38 -39.16
CA GLY A 177 13.54 -0.22 -39.18
C GLY A 177 12.83 -0.28 -37.83
N TYR A 178 13.50 0.07 -36.74
CA TYR A 178 12.87 0.13 -35.41
C TYR A 178 12.43 1.54 -35.00
N ASP A 179 12.52 2.51 -35.92
CA ASP A 179 12.29 3.92 -35.59
C ASP A 179 10.86 4.20 -35.13
N SER A 180 9.89 3.50 -35.71
CA SER A 180 8.48 3.56 -35.29
C SER A 180 8.28 3.00 -33.89
N ILE A 181 8.99 1.94 -33.52
CA ILE A 181 8.91 1.33 -32.18
C ILE A 181 9.48 2.30 -31.14
N VAL A 182 10.69 2.83 -31.38
CA VAL A 182 11.31 3.82 -30.47
C VAL A 182 10.42 5.05 -30.31
N THR A 183 9.89 5.58 -31.42
CA THR A 183 9.02 6.76 -31.39
C THR A 183 7.72 6.48 -30.65
N PHE A 184 7.07 5.34 -30.89
CA PHE A 184 5.86 4.94 -30.18
C PHE A 184 6.10 4.80 -28.68
N CYS A 185 7.11 4.02 -28.28
CA CYS A 185 7.45 3.82 -26.87
C CYS A 185 7.77 5.13 -26.16
N LEU A 186 8.53 6.01 -26.80
CA LEU A 186 8.93 7.28 -26.22
C LEU A 186 7.76 8.27 -26.10
N VAL A 187 6.90 8.38 -27.11
CA VAL A 187 5.72 9.24 -27.06
C VAL A 187 4.73 8.76 -26.01
N VAL A 188 4.32 7.49 -26.05
CA VAL A 188 3.37 6.93 -25.09
C VAL A 188 3.95 6.95 -23.67
N GLY A 189 5.24 6.62 -23.52
CA GLY A 189 5.95 6.70 -22.25
C GLY A 189 5.97 8.13 -21.68
N SER A 190 6.21 9.14 -22.53
CA SER A 190 6.21 10.56 -22.10
C SER A 190 4.83 11.02 -21.63
N VAL A 191 3.76 10.65 -22.34
CA VAL A 191 2.37 10.95 -21.93
C VAL A 191 2.04 10.30 -20.59
N GLY A 192 2.42 9.02 -20.42
CA GLY A 192 2.23 8.32 -19.16
C GLY A 192 3.04 8.95 -18.02
N ALA A 193 4.27 9.41 -18.26
CA ALA A 193 5.09 10.09 -17.25
C ALA A 193 4.46 11.41 -16.79
N VAL A 194 3.92 12.21 -17.71
CA VAL A 194 3.18 13.46 -17.38
C VAL A 194 1.93 13.14 -16.58
N ALA A 195 1.15 12.14 -16.99
CA ALA A 195 -0.04 11.72 -16.25
C ALA A 195 0.31 11.24 -14.84
N SER A 196 1.36 10.43 -14.70
CA SER A 196 1.86 9.95 -13.40
C SER A 196 2.31 11.09 -12.49
N ALA A 197 3.04 12.07 -13.02
CA ALA A 197 3.47 13.25 -12.24
C ALA A 197 2.26 14.09 -11.77
N GLY A 198 1.25 14.28 -12.64
CA GLY A 198 0.02 14.99 -12.30
C GLY A 198 -0.81 14.28 -11.22
N LEU A 199 -1.01 12.97 -11.38
CA LEU A 199 -1.73 12.15 -10.38
C LEU A 199 -0.98 12.12 -9.03
N GLY A 200 0.34 12.07 -9.05
CA GLY A 200 1.17 12.14 -7.85
C GLY A 200 0.99 13.46 -7.08
N TRP A 201 0.83 14.58 -7.79
CA TRP A 201 0.58 15.87 -7.13
C TRP A 201 -0.80 15.93 -6.46
N LEU A 202 -1.83 15.42 -7.13
CA LEU A 202 -3.19 15.36 -6.59
C LEU A 202 -3.27 14.44 -5.35
N ALA A 203 -2.50 13.35 -5.32
CA ALA A 203 -2.45 12.43 -4.19
C ALA A 203 -1.64 12.98 -3.00
N ALA A 204 -0.66 13.85 -3.25
CA ALA A 204 0.22 14.38 -2.20
C ALA A 204 -0.48 15.38 -1.26
N GLU A 205 -1.62 15.96 -1.65
CA GLU A 205 -2.37 16.90 -0.80
C GLU A 205 -3.18 16.19 0.30
N SER A 206 -3.40 14.88 0.18
CA SER A 206 -4.18 14.06 1.12
C SER A 206 -3.35 13.32 2.18
N GLU A 207 -2.03 13.33 2.08
CA GLU A 207 -1.11 12.52 2.90
C GLU A 207 -0.27 13.42 3.83
N PRO A 208 -0.34 13.26 5.17
CA PRO A 208 0.42 14.09 6.13
C PRO A 208 1.94 13.82 6.15
N THR A 209 2.46 12.97 5.25
CA THR A 209 3.84 12.49 5.24
C THR A 209 4.82 13.58 4.75
N SER A 210 5.11 14.56 5.61
CA SER A 210 6.17 15.53 5.38
C SER A 210 7.54 14.91 5.64
N GLY A 211 8.26 14.53 4.57
CA GLY A 211 9.62 13.99 4.67
C GLY A 211 10.47 14.28 3.43
N GLY A 212 11.80 14.23 3.58
CA GLY A 212 12.76 14.49 2.49
C GLY A 212 12.62 13.53 1.30
N THR A 213 12.23 12.27 1.56
CA THR A 213 11.98 11.25 0.52
C THR A 213 10.79 11.63 -0.37
N LEU A 214 9.71 12.17 0.20
CA LEU A 214 8.54 12.61 -0.58
C LEU A 214 8.90 13.81 -1.48
N LEU A 215 9.66 14.76 -0.95
CA LEU A 215 10.13 15.91 -1.74
C LEU A 215 11.04 15.45 -2.89
N ALA A 216 11.97 14.53 -2.62
CA ALA A 216 12.84 13.96 -3.64
C ALA A 216 12.03 13.23 -4.72
N HIS A 217 11.10 12.37 -4.33
CA HIS A 217 10.23 11.64 -5.26
C HIS A 217 9.41 12.59 -6.15
N ARG A 218 8.83 13.66 -5.58
CA ARG A 218 8.05 14.68 -6.32
C ARG A 218 8.88 15.35 -7.40
N TRP A 219 10.07 15.87 -7.04
CA TRP A 219 10.91 16.57 -8.00
C TRP A 219 11.52 15.63 -9.05
N LEU A 220 11.87 14.40 -8.66
CA LEU A 220 12.30 13.37 -9.60
C LEU A 220 11.19 13.00 -10.60
N GLY A 221 9.94 12.93 -10.17
CA GLY A 221 8.79 12.70 -11.05
C GLY A 221 8.63 13.80 -12.10
N ILE A 222 8.69 15.07 -11.69
CA ILE A 222 8.60 16.23 -12.60
C ILE A 222 9.78 16.25 -13.58
N ALA A 223 11.01 16.06 -13.08
CA ALA A 223 12.21 16.02 -13.91
C ALA A 223 12.14 14.90 -14.95
N SER A 224 11.69 13.70 -14.55
CA SER A 224 11.51 12.56 -15.45
C SER A 224 10.52 12.87 -16.57
N ALA A 225 9.38 13.49 -16.25
CA ALA A 225 8.37 13.88 -17.23
C ALA A 225 8.91 14.91 -18.23
N LEU A 226 9.61 15.95 -17.76
CA LEU A 226 10.19 16.98 -18.61
C LEU A 226 11.25 16.41 -19.57
N VAL A 227 12.15 15.55 -19.07
CA VAL A 227 13.20 14.93 -19.88
C VAL A 227 12.60 13.95 -20.90
N ALA A 228 11.58 13.18 -20.52
CA ALA A 228 10.86 12.30 -21.44
C ALA A 228 10.15 13.08 -22.56
N VAL A 229 9.50 14.20 -22.24
CA VAL A 229 8.86 15.07 -23.24
C VAL A 229 9.88 15.72 -24.17
N ALA A 230 11.03 16.17 -23.65
CA ALA A 230 12.11 16.71 -24.46
C ALA A 230 12.67 15.66 -25.43
N ALA A 231 12.90 14.43 -24.95
CA ALA A 231 13.34 13.32 -25.78
C ALA A 231 12.31 12.97 -26.86
N ALA A 232 11.03 12.86 -26.51
CA ALA A 232 9.94 12.59 -27.46
C ALA A 232 9.85 13.69 -28.52
N SER A 233 9.92 14.95 -28.12
CA SER A 233 9.86 16.11 -29.03
C SER A 233 11.03 16.13 -30.00
N TRP A 234 12.25 15.89 -29.52
CA TRP A 234 13.44 15.80 -30.39
C TRP A 234 13.31 14.62 -31.36
N ARG A 235 12.87 13.45 -30.89
CA ARG A 235 12.67 12.28 -31.75
C ARG A 235 11.65 12.56 -32.85
N VAL A 236 10.48 13.07 -32.50
CA VAL A 236 9.41 13.41 -33.46
C VAL A 236 9.88 14.46 -34.46
N ALA A 237 10.59 15.50 -34.00
CA ALA A 237 11.14 16.52 -34.88
C ALA A 237 12.20 15.96 -35.85
N ALA A 238 13.06 15.06 -35.36
CA ALA A 238 14.08 14.41 -36.18
C ALA A 238 13.46 13.48 -37.24
N VAL A 239 12.47 12.67 -36.86
CA VAL A 239 11.73 11.80 -37.80
C VAL A 239 11.03 12.64 -38.87
N ARG A 240 10.35 13.74 -38.50
CA ARG A 240 9.70 14.65 -39.46
C ARG A 240 10.67 15.29 -40.45
N LYS A 241 11.89 15.61 -40.01
CA LYS A 241 12.93 16.25 -40.83
C LYS A 241 13.89 15.25 -41.49
N SER A 242 13.69 13.94 -41.30
CA SER A 242 14.65 12.88 -41.68
C SER A 242 16.09 13.18 -41.19
N ALA A 243 16.21 13.81 -40.02
CA ALA A 243 17.48 14.21 -39.45
C ALA A 243 18.12 13.05 -38.66
N PRO A 244 19.46 12.87 -38.75
CA PRO A 244 20.14 11.82 -38.01
C PRO A 244 20.15 12.12 -36.50
N LEU A 245 20.01 11.06 -35.69
CA LEU A 245 20.10 11.15 -34.23
C LEU A 245 21.46 10.65 -33.76
N GLY A 246 22.21 11.57 -33.15
CA GLY A 246 23.56 11.32 -32.64
C GLY A 246 23.61 10.92 -31.17
N LEU A 247 24.83 10.93 -30.61
CA LEU A 247 25.09 10.61 -29.20
C LEU A 247 24.26 11.48 -28.24
N GLY A 248 24.07 12.77 -28.55
CA GLY A 248 23.29 13.67 -27.70
C GLY A 248 21.85 13.21 -27.45
N PHE A 249 21.17 12.67 -28.47
CA PHE A 249 19.82 12.11 -28.30
C PHE A 249 19.85 10.85 -27.44
N ARG A 250 20.84 9.98 -27.63
CA ARG A 250 20.98 8.73 -26.85
C ARG A 250 21.24 9.01 -25.39
N LEU A 251 22.06 10.02 -25.09
CA LEU A 251 22.30 10.50 -23.73
C LEU A 251 21.00 11.05 -23.12
N LEU A 252 20.24 11.87 -23.85
CA LEU A 252 18.97 12.39 -23.37
C LEU A 252 17.95 11.27 -23.08
N LEU A 253 17.85 10.28 -23.97
CA LEU A 253 16.97 9.12 -23.81
C LEU A 253 17.38 8.25 -22.61
N ALA A 254 18.68 8.01 -22.43
CA ALA A 254 19.22 7.30 -21.27
C ALA A 254 18.94 8.05 -19.96
N SER A 255 19.09 9.37 -19.96
CA SER A 255 18.73 10.22 -18.81
C SER A 255 17.25 10.13 -18.47
N ALA A 256 16.35 10.11 -19.47
CA ALA A 256 14.91 9.90 -19.25
C ALA A 256 14.62 8.57 -18.54
N ALA A 257 15.20 7.47 -19.02
CA ALA A 257 15.02 6.16 -18.41
C ALA A 257 15.62 6.09 -17.00
N LEU A 258 16.82 6.64 -16.80
CA LEU A 258 17.50 6.67 -15.51
C LEU A 258 16.70 7.46 -14.47
N LEU A 259 16.27 8.68 -14.81
CA LEU A 259 15.46 9.52 -13.91
C LEU A 259 14.16 8.82 -13.52
N THR A 260 13.49 8.16 -14.48
CA THR A 260 12.25 7.44 -14.21
C THR A 260 12.50 6.22 -13.31
N ALA A 261 13.60 5.50 -13.51
CA ALA A 261 13.98 4.38 -12.64
C ALA A 261 14.29 4.85 -11.20
N VAL A 262 15.03 5.96 -11.05
CA VAL A 262 15.32 6.56 -9.74
C VAL A 262 14.02 7.06 -9.08
N ALA A 263 13.15 7.73 -9.83
CA ALA A 263 11.83 8.15 -9.31
C ALA A 263 11.02 6.94 -8.82
N GLY A 264 11.03 5.84 -9.57
CA GLY A 264 10.40 4.57 -9.19
C GLY A 264 10.99 3.97 -7.91
N HIS A 265 12.32 4.00 -7.75
CA HIS A 265 12.97 3.55 -6.52
C HIS A 265 12.54 4.37 -5.29
N PHE A 266 12.52 5.70 -5.40
CA PHE A 266 12.03 6.56 -4.32
C PHE A 266 10.53 6.36 -4.07
N GLY A 267 9.75 6.07 -5.11
CA GLY A 267 8.34 5.69 -4.97
C GLY A 267 8.18 4.39 -4.19
N ALA A 268 9.00 3.38 -4.47
CA ALA A 268 9.02 2.14 -3.71
C ALA A 268 9.42 2.36 -2.25
N MET A 269 10.39 3.24 -1.96
CA MET A 269 10.76 3.60 -0.58
C MET A 269 9.62 4.26 0.20
N LEU A 270 8.75 5.03 -0.46
CA LEU A 270 7.57 5.62 0.19
C LEU A 270 6.53 4.56 0.58
N VAL A 271 6.42 3.47 -0.18
CA VAL A 271 5.44 2.41 0.05
C VAL A 271 5.99 1.30 0.96
N HIS A 272 7.25 0.93 0.78
CA HIS A 272 7.88 -0.24 1.41
C HIS A 272 8.93 0.12 2.48
N GLY A 273 9.23 1.41 2.68
CA GLY A 273 10.30 1.87 3.57
C GLY A 273 11.69 1.85 2.93
N THR A 274 12.65 2.49 3.61
CA THR A 274 14.03 2.67 3.10
C THR A 274 14.85 1.38 3.06
N ASP A 275 14.48 0.40 3.88
CA ASP A 275 15.24 -0.83 4.10
C ASP A 275 14.62 -2.05 3.39
N HIS A 276 13.77 -1.84 2.37
CA HIS A 276 13.07 -2.93 1.67
C HIS A 276 13.99 -3.92 0.93
N PHE A 277 15.29 -3.59 0.77
CA PHE A 277 16.33 -4.49 0.26
C PHE A 277 17.31 -4.97 1.34
N ALA A 278 17.08 -4.71 2.62
CA ALA A 278 17.90 -5.23 3.70
C ALA A 278 17.43 -6.66 4.03
N TRP A 279 18.17 -7.66 3.52
CA TRP A 279 18.02 -9.08 3.83
C TRP A 279 18.92 -9.49 5.00
#